data_AF-A0A6A4GD24-F1
#
_entry.id   AF-A0A6A4GD24-F1
#
_cell.length_a   1.000
_cell.length_b   1.000
_cell.length_c   1.000
_cell.angle_alpha   90.00
_cell.angle_beta   90.00
_cell.angle_gamma   90.00
#
_symmetry.space_group_name_H-M   'P 1'
#
loop_
_entity.id
_entity.type
_entity.pdbx_description
1 polymer ?
#
loop_
_entity_poly.entity_id
_entity_poly.type
_entity_poly.pdbx_seq_one_letter_code
_entity_poly.pdbx_strand_id
1 'polypeptide(L)'
;MSPPATRAATKGPVAMPAPGSHKSPRLTGEVSELKDFLEDFGDLADAQELTDEERVKWVLKYTDGTARKYWRTLEGYAKKSWAEMKKEIIAAYPGAEKGH
;
A
#
# COMPACT_ATOMS: atom_id res chain seq x y z
N MET A 1 19.43 -34.77 17.86
CA MET A 1 20.08 -33.65 17.13
C MET A 1 19.69 -33.77 15.67
N SER A 2 18.83 -32.87 15.19
CA SER A 2 18.42 -32.72 13.79
C SER A 2 18.18 -31.22 13.53
N PRO A 3 18.41 -30.73 12.29
CA PRO A 3 18.96 -29.40 12.04
C PRO A 3 17.91 -28.28 12.08
N PRO A 4 18.32 -27.01 12.32
CA PRO A 4 17.46 -25.86 12.09
C PRO A 4 17.34 -25.65 10.58
N ALA A 5 16.13 -25.73 10.05
CA ALA A 5 15.84 -25.33 8.69
C ALA A 5 16.04 -23.82 8.56
N THR A 6 17.07 -23.42 7.84
CA THR A 6 17.26 -22.07 7.29
C THR A 6 15.98 -21.69 6.54
N ARG A 7 15.15 -20.80 7.11
CA ARG A 7 14.01 -20.21 6.40
C ARG A 7 14.58 -19.32 5.30
N ALA A 8 14.59 -19.83 4.07
CA ALA A 8 14.80 -19.03 2.88
C ALA A 8 13.76 -17.89 2.86
N ALA A 9 14.25 -16.65 2.91
CA ALA A 9 13.44 -15.47 2.70
C ALA A 9 13.05 -15.43 1.21
N THR A 10 11.87 -15.94 0.90
CA THR A 10 11.24 -15.76 -0.41
C THR A 10 10.87 -14.29 -0.56
N LYS A 11 11.67 -13.50 -1.30
CA LYS A 11 11.24 -12.20 -1.83
C LYS A 11 10.31 -12.44 -3.03
N GLY A 12 9.22 -11.68 -3.13
CA GLY A 12 8.26 -11.75 -4.24
C GLY A 12 6.79 -11.55 -3.81
N PRO A 13 5.83 -11.50 -4.75
CA PRO A 13 4.40 -11.23 -4.48
C PRO A 13 3.73 -12.18 -3.47
N VAL A 14 4.35 -13.34 -3.22
CA VAL A 14 3.98 -14.36 -2.23
C VAL A 14 4.37 -13.97 -0.79
N ALA A 15 5.28 -13.00 -0.62
CA ALA A 15 5.79 -12.54 0.67
C ALA A 15 4.93 -11.43 1.33
N MET A 16 3.94 -10.89 0.61
CA MET A 16 3.09 -9.84 1.14
C MET A 16 2.17 -10.42 2.24
N PRO A 17 2.13 -9.81 3.44
CA PRO A 17 1.30 -10.30 4.54
C PRO A 17 -0.18 -10.33 4.13
N ALA A 18 -0.87 -11.40 4.51
CA ALA A 18 -2.29 -11.60 4.19
C ALA A 18 -3.12 -10.38 4.65
N PRO A 19 -4.06 -9.89 3.81
CA PRO A 19 -4.93 -8.78 4.18
C PRO A 19 -5.68 -9.10 5.47
N GLY A 20 -5.52 -8.26 6.49
CA GLY A 20 -6.16 -8.43 7.81
C GLY A 20 -5.30 -9.09 8.89
N SER A 21 -4.07 -9.52 8.58
CA SER A 21 -3.08 -9.92 9.61
C SER A 21 -2.70 -8.73 10.49
N HIS A 22 -2.34 -8.98 11.76
CA HIS A 22 -1.90 -7.96 12.73
C HIS A 22 -0.62 -7.20 12.30
N LYS A 23 0.03 -7.64 11.21
CA LYS A 23 1.19 -6.99 10.56
C LYS A 23 0.84 -6.23 9.28
N SER A 24 -0.43 -6.19 8.88
CA SER A 24 -0.85 -5.43 7.72
C SER A 24 -1.17 -4.00 8.16
N PRO A 25 -0.60 -2.97 7.52
CA PRO A 25 -1.07 -1.60 7.71
C PRO A 25 -2.56 -1.56 7.33
N ARG A 26 -3.36 -0.88 8.16
CA ARG A 26 -4.82 -0.83 8.06
C ARG A 26 -5.21 0.62 7.89
N LEU A 27 -5.90 0.96 6.81
CA LEU A 27 -6.45 2.29 6.66
C LEU A 27 -7.76 2.39 7.46
N THR A 28 -7.73 3.07 8.60
CA THR A 28 -8.89 3.25 9.50
C THR A 28 -9.82 4.39 9.10
N GLY A 29 -9.52 5.09 8.00
CA GLY A 29 -10.30 6.23 7.51
C GLY A 29 -9.93 7.55 8.19
N GLU A 30 -8.95 7.56 9.08
CA GLU A 30 -8.38 8.80 9.61
C GLU A 30 -7.39 9.38 8.61
N VAL A 31 -7.64 10.62 8.22
CA VAL A 31 -6.92 11.30 7.14
C VAL A 31 -5.45 11.53 7.49
N SER A 32 -5.13 11.65 8.78
CA SER A 32 -3.76 11.75 9.33
C SER A 32 -2.93 10.49 9.06
N GLU A 33 -3.55 9.31 9.04
CA GLU A 33 -2.85 8.03 8.82
C GLU A 33 -2.60 7.72 7.34
N LEU A 34 -3.21 8.48 6.41
CA LEU A 34 -3.11 8.22 4.98
C LEU A 34 -1.70 8.48 4.45
N LYS A 35 -1.01 9.50 4.98
CA LYS A 35 0.34 9.82 4.54
C LYS A 35 1.34 8.77 5.02
N ASP A 36 1.31 8.43 6.31
CA ASP A 36 2.11 7.34 6.89
C ASP A 36 1.83 6.02 6.16
N PHE A 37 0.56 5.69 5.91
CA PHE A 37 0.20 4.50 5.13
C PHE A 37 0.84 4.47 3.73
N LEU A 38 0.81 5.59 3.00
CA LEU A 38 1.39 5.67 1.65
C LEU A 38 2.93 5.68 1.68
N GLU A 39 3.55 6.03 2.80
CA GLU A 39 4.98 5.95 3.04
C GLU A 39 5.38 4.50 3.36
N ASP A 40 4.75 3.88 4.36
CA ASP A 40 4.91 2.46 4.72
C ASP A 40 4.69 1.53 3.51
N PHE A 41 3.64 1.79 2.73
CA PHE A 41 3.39 1.03 1.50
C PHE A 41 4.47 1.28 0.45
N GLY A 42 5.00 2.50 0.37
CA GLY A 42 6.13 2.85 -0.50
C GLY A 42 7.38 2.05 -0.14
N ASP A 43 7.79 2.08 1.12
CA ASP A 43 8.95 1.32 1.61
C ASP A 43 8.79 -0.19 1.39
N LEU A 44 7.60 -0.73 1.64
CA LEU A 44 7.28 -2.13 1.32
C LEU A 44 7.34 -2.40 -0.19
N ALA A 45 6.86 -1.46 -1.00
CA ALA A 45 6.87 -1.57 -2.44
C ALA A 45 8.29 -1.60 -3.01
N ASP A 46 9.15 -0.72 -2.51
CA ASP A 46 10.56 -0.62 -2.87
C ASP A 46 11.34 -1.85 -2.35
N ALA A 47 11.07 -2.32 -1.13
CA ALA A 47 11.68 -3.53 -0.57
C ALA A 47 11.35 -4.82 -1.35
N GLN A 48 10.20 -4.85 -2.04
CA GLN A 48 9.76 -5.95 -2.91
C GLN A 48 9.96 -5.65 -4.41
N GLU A 49 10.61 -4.53 -4.76
CA GLU A 49 10.89 -4.12 -6.14
C GLU A 49 9.64 -4.09 -7.04
N LEU A 50 8.50 -3.68 -6.48
CA LEU A 50 7.24 -3.60 -7.22
C LEU A 50 7.29 -2.52 -8.29
N THR A 51 6.83 -2.86 -9.48
CA THR A 51 6.61 -1.93 -10.59
C THR A 51 5.43 -1.00 -10.30
N ASP A 52 5.36 0.16 -10.95
CA ASP A 52 4.25 1.10 -10.77
C ASP A 52 2.88 0.46 -11.01
N GLU A 53 2.78 -0.40 -12.03
CA GLU A 53 1.54 -1.12 -12.32
C GLU A 53 1.11 -2.07 -11.19
N GLU A 54 2.07 -2.64 -10.47
CA GLU A 54 1.81 -3.50 -9.34
C GLU A 54 1.49 -2.68 -8.09
N ARG A 55 2.19 -1.57 -7.86
CA ARG A 55 1.92 -0.63 -6.76
C ARG A 55 0.46 -0.19 -6.76
N VAL A 56 -0.05 0.29 -7.91
CA VAL A 56 -1.44 0.75 -8.03
C VAL A 56 -2.48 -0.37 -7.79
N LYS A 57 -2.13 -1.63 -8.05
CA LYS A 57 -3.01 -2.79 -7.79
C LYS A 57 -2.93 -3.27 -6.35
N TRP A 58 -1.73 -3.27 -5.78
CA TRP A 58 -1.47 -3.75 -4.43
C TRP A 58 -1.99 -2.80 -3.37
N VAL A 59 -1.84 -1.49 -3.60
CA VAL A 59 -2.31 -0.49 -2.64
C VAL A 59 -3.80 -0.68 -2.33
N LEU A 60 -4.62 -1.01 -3.35
CA LEU A 60 -6.06 -1.30 -3.24
C LEU A 60 -6.42 -2.49 -2.35
N LYS A 61 -5.47 -3.39 -2.06
CA LYS A 61 -5.67 -4.53 -1.15
C LYS A 61 -5.48 -4.15 0.31
N TYR A 62 -4.82 -3.02 0.56
CA TYR A 62 -4.49 -2.51 1.89
C TYR A 62 -5.45 -1.39 2.35
N THR A 63 -6.37 -0.96 1.48
CA THR A 63 -7.39 0.05 1.79
C THR A 63 -8.71 -0.57 2.20
N ASP A 64 -9.57 0.23 2.82
CA ASP A 64 -10.97 -0.12 3.00
C ASP A 64 -11.75 -0.16 1.67
N GLY A 65 -12.94 -0.76 1.69
CA GLY A 65 -13.76 -0.95 0.50
C GLY A 65 -14.27 0.35 -0.14
N THR A 66 -14.37 1.44 0.61
CA THR A 66 -14.80 2.75 0.12
C THR A 66 -13.65 3.45 -0.58
N ALA A 67 -12.48 3.55 0.08
CA ALA A 67 -11.25 4.06 -0.53
C ALA A 67 -10.89 3.26 -1.79
N ARG A 68 -11.02 1.93 -1.75
CA ARG A 68 -10.74 1.06 -2.91
C ARG A 68 -11.57 1.40 -4.13
N LYS A 69 -12.87 1.66 -3.94
CA LYS A 69 -13.78 2.02 -5.03
C LYS A 69 -13.42 3.37 -5.61
N TYR A 70 -13.12 4.34 -4.75
CA TYR A 70 -12.71 5.68 -5.16
C TYR A 70 -11.35 5.68 -5.87
N TRP A 71 -10.35 4.97 -5.35
CA TRP A 71 -9.02 4.93 -5.93
C TRP A 71 -8.97 4.27 -7.32
N ARG A 72 -9.94 3.38 -7.62
CA ARG A 72 -10.10 2.81 -8.96
C ARG A 72 -10.59 3.80 -10.00
N THR A 73 -11.18 4.91 -9.59
CA THR A 73 -11.66 5.96 -10.51
C THR A 73 -10.60 7.04 -10.78
N LEU A 74 -9.45 6.98 -10.11
CA LEU A 74 -8.36 7.95 -10.26
C LEU A 74 -7.61 7.73 -11.58
N GLU A 75 -7.12 8.80 -12.20
CA GLU A 75 -6.39 8.70 -13.47
C GLU A 75 -5.09 7.93 -13.30
N GLY A 76 -4.40 8.08 -12.18
CA GLY A 76 -3.17 7.37 -11.86
C GLY A 76 -3.36 5.85 -11.83
N TYR A 77 -4.55 5.36 -11.44
CA TYR A 77 -4.87 3.94 -11.54
C TYR A 77 -5.04 3.50 -13.01
N ALA A 78 -5.71 4.32 -13.83
CA ALA A 78 -5.91 4.04 -15.25
C ALA A 78 -4.60 4.09 -16.06
N LYS A 79 -3.75 5.08 -15.78
CA LYS A 79 -2.40 5.25 -16.36
C LYS A 79 -1.37 4.31 -15.75
N LYS A 80 -1.75 3.58 -14.69
CA LYS A 80 -0.89 2.69 -13.90
C LYS A 80 0.37 3.38 -13.36
N SER A 81 0.23 4.65 -13.03
CA SER A 81 1.28 5.53 -12.55
C SER A 81 1.10 5.71 -11.05
N TRP A 82 1.99 5.09 -10.26
CA TRP A 82 1.97 5.23 -8.81
C TRP A 82 2.14 6.69 -8.38
N ALA A 83 3.01 7.44 -9.06
CA ALA A 83 3.28 8.84 -8.77
C ALA A 83 2.04 9.74 -8.98
N GLU A 84 1.29 9.54 -10.06
CA GLU A 84 0.03 10.26 -10.29
C GLU A 84 -1.03 9.84 -9.28
N MET A 85 -1.17 8.52 -9.05
CA MET A 85 -2.16 7.99 -8.11
C MET A 85 -1.93 8.51 -6.70
N LYS A 86 -0.68 8.55 -6.22
CA LYS A 86 -0.32 9.08 -4.90
C LYS A 86 -0.69 10.57 -4.77
N LYS A 87 -0.45 11.37 -5.82
CA LYS A 87 -0.83 12.80 -5.84
C LYS A 87 -2.35 12.99 -5.78
N GLU A 88 -3.09 12.23 -6.58
CA GLU A 88 -4.56 12.30 -6.59
C GLU A 88 -5.16 11.83 -5.27
N ILE A 89 -4.60 10.76 -4.67
CA ILE A 89 -5.01 10.30 -3.33
C ILE A 89 -4.77 11.41 -2.30
N ILE A 90 -3.60 12.04 -2.26
CA ILE A 90 -3.35 13.12 -1.28
C ILE A 90 -4.29 14.31 -1.53
N ALA A 91 -4.50 14.69 -2.79
CA ALA A 91 -5.39 15.79 -3.17
C ALA A 91 -6.87 15.53 -2.84
N ALA A 92 -7.30 14.26 -2.92
CA ALA A 92 -8.66 13.86 -2.62
C ALA A 92 -9.01 13.83 -1.13
N TYR A 93 -8.00 13.87 -0.26
CA TYR A 93 -8.15 13.85 1.20
C TYR A 93 -7.55 15.13 1.82
N PRO A 94 -8.14 16.32 1.53
CA PRO A 94 -7.69 17.58 2.12
C PRO A 94 -7.91 17.55 3.64
N GLY A 95 -6.81 17.55 4.40
CA GLY A 95 -6.80 17.32 5.84
C GLY A 95 -5.65 16.40 6.30
N ALA A 96 -5.03 15.66 5.38
CA ALA A 96 -3.90 14.73 5.67
C ALA A 96 -2.60 15.44 6.00
N GLU A 97 -2.59 16.76 5.81
CA GLU A 97 -1.43 17.62 6.01
C GLU A 97 -1.25 18.05 7.48
N LYS A 98 -2.23 17.80 8.35
CA LYS A 98 -2.15 18.11 9.79
C LYS A 98 -2.07 16.84 10.62
N GLY A 99 -0.91 16.19 10.58
CA GLY A 99 -0.44 15.42 11.72
C GLY A 99 -0.26 16.37 12.92
N HIS A 100 -0.76 15.95 14.08
CA HIS A 100 -0.85 16.75 15.30
C HIS A 100 0.49 16.92 16.02
#